data_AF-A0A934BQ79-F1
#
_entry.id   AF-A0A934BQ79-F1
#
_cell.length_a   1.000
_cell.length_b   1.000
_cell.length_c   1.000
_cell.angle_alpha   90.00
_cell.angle_beta   90.00
_cell.angle_gamma   90.00
#
_symmetry.space_group_name_H-M   'P 1'
#
loop_
_entity.id
_entity.type
_entity.pdbx_description
1 polymer ?
#
loop_
_entity_poly.entity_id
_entity_poly.type
_entity_poly.pdbx_seq_one_letter_code
_entity_poly.pdbx_strand_id
1 'polypeptide(L)'
;MSRDTVYDKGKHHLEQVEEEGLSEDYAVHHIAFFMRWLVENSLVSEHFLFECADDLDSYKAGKLSLPALLWKAWDGCLAEDMLSDKGNAFARDYFDYKRGTYLTDLQKTLCDKLPNTYHIPFTEENWLRLKPVIDERYQAWQKSPELVHQPLTFLERHPFLRGLATTLGIVAFFPFGYGLLVAVHAAMEIAVGAPSAVARPSETWSSLRFGLLLMAPFAVALSVLLAIAFVRRRIRSRSLQTD
;
A
#
# COMPACT_ATOMS: atom_id res chain seq x y z
N MET A 1 0.74 7.31 -13.14
CA MET A 1 1.34 5.97 -12.96
C MET A 1 2.01 5.99 -11.59
N SER A 2 1.44 5.28 -10.61
CA SER A 2 2.17 4.99 -9.38
C SER A 2 3.44 4.26 -9.80
N ARG A 3 4.62 4.75 -9.38
CA ARG A 3 5.83 3.95 -9.50
C ARG A 3 5.76 3.01 -8.30
N ASP A 4 5.26 1.81 -8.53
CA ASP A 4 5.25 0.80 -7.49
C ASP A 4 6.71 0.51 -7.14
N THR A 5 7.06 0.64 -5.85
CA THR A 5 8.43 0.47 -5.39
C THR A 5 8.83 -0.97 -5.61
N VAL A 6 9.89 -1.21 -6.39
CA VAL A 6 10.45 -2.55 -6.56
C VAL A 6 11.64 -2.68 -5.63
N TYR A 7 11.60 -3.67 -4.75
CA TYR A 7 12.69 -3.99 -3.83
C TYR A 7 13.87 -4.58 -4.59
N ASP A 8 13.61 -5.53 -5.48
CA ASP A 8 14.62 -6.11 -6.35
C ASP A 8 14.03 -6.78 -7.59
N LYS A 9 14.88 -7.01 -8.61
CA LYS A 9 14.56 -7.73 -9.84
C LYS A 9 15.70 -8.65 -10.25
N GLY A 10 15.38 -9.90 -10.54
CA GLY A 10 16.35 -10.88 -11.06
C GLY A 10 17.12 -10.38 -12.28
N LYS A 11 16.48 -9.56 -13.14
CA LYS A 11 17.13 -8.98 -14.32
C LYS A 11 18.37 -8.13 -14.01
N HIS A 12 18.49 -7.58 -12.79
CA HIS A 12 19.66 -6.83 -12.36
C HIS A 12 20.87 -7.73 -12.06
N HIS A 13 20.65 -9.05 -12.04
CA HIS A 13 21.64 -10.06 -11.65
C HIS A 13 22.01 -11.01 -12.79
N LEU A 14 21.36 -10.92 -13.95
CA LEU A 14 21.56 -11.85 -15.07
C LEU A 14 22.98 -11.85 -15.60
N GLU A 15 23.58 -10.67 -15.82
CA GLU A 15 24.97 -10.55 -16.32
C GLU A 15 25.96 -11.26 -15.40
N GLN A 16 25.86 -11.03 -14.08
CA GLN A 16 26.73 -11.67 -13.11
C GLN A 16 26.51 -13.20 -13.06
N VAL A 17 25.26 -13.65 -13.12
CA VAL A 17 24.93 -15.09 -13.11
C VAL A 17 25.48 -15.79 -14.36
N GLU A 18 25.40 -15.13 -15.53
CA GLU A 18 25.98 -15.62 -16.77
C GLU A 18 27.52 -15.69 -16.70
N GLU A 19 28.19 -14.67 -16.17
CA GLU A 19 29.65 -14.65 -15.98
C GLU A 19 30.15 -15.79 -15.07
N GLU A 20 29.33 -16.17 -14.08
CA GLU A 20 29.61 -17.30 -13.17
C GLU A 20 29.26 -18.66 -13.79
N GLY A 21 28.70 -18.70 -15.00
CA GLY A 21 28.30 -19.93 -15.69
C GLY A 21 27.07 -20.62 -15.07
N LEU A 22 26.22 -19.86 -14.40
CA LEU A 22 25.01 -20.33 -13.73
C LEU A 22 23.77 -20.13 -14.63
N SER A 23 22.70 -20.91 -14.39
CA SER A 23 21.43 -20.70 -15.09
C SER A 23 20.70 -19.45 -14.59
N GLU A 24 19.88 -18.84 -15.43
CA GLU A 24 19.11 -17.61 -15.12
C GLU A 24 18.29 -17.69 -13.83
N ASP A 25 17.82 -18.87 -13.43
CA ASP A 25 17.11 -19.08 -12.15
C ASP A 25 17.92 -18.62 -10.92
N TYR A 26 19.25 -18.72 -10.95
CA TYR A 26 20.09 -18.29 -9.83
C TYR A 26 20.04 -16.77 -9.60
N ALA A 27 19.62 -16.00 -10.59
CA ALA A 27 19.45 -14.55 -10.47
C ALA A 27 18.28 -14.15 -9.57
N VAL A 28 17.37 -15.09 -9.22
CA VAL A 28 16.22 -14.83 -8.35
C VAL A 28 16.22 -15.66 -7.07
N HIS A 29 17.25 -16.46 -6.78
CA HIS A 29 17.24 -17.36 -5.61
C HIS A 29 17.14 -16.61 -4.27
N HIS A 30 17.84 -15.48 -4.10
CA HIS A 30 17.72 -14.65 -2.91
C HIS A 30 16.32 -14.03 -2.78
N ILE A 31 15.70 -13.62 -3.90
CA ILE A 31 14.30 -13.17 -3.91
C ILE A 31 13.38 -14.33 -3.52
N ALA A 32 13.59 -15.53 -4.06
CA ALA A 32 12.76 -16.71 -3.85
C ALA A 32 12.75 -17.15 -2.38
N PHE A 33 13.92 -17.18 -1.71
CA PHE A 33 13.98 -17.50 -0.29
C PHE A 33 13.19 -16.51 0.56
N PHE A 34 13.35 -15.21 0.30
CA PHE A 34 12.61 -14.20 1.06
C PHE A 34 11.11 -14.24 0.76
N MET A 35 10.72 -14.40 -0.50
CA MET A 35 9.33 -14.52 -0.92
C MET A 35 8.65 -15.74 -0.29
N ARG A 36 9.32 -16.90 -0.25
CA ARG A 36 8.84 -18.08 0.46
C ARG A 36 8.53 -17.75 1.92
N TRP A 37 9.46 -17.07 2.59
CA TRP A 37 9.27 -16.67 3.98
C TRP A 37 8.07 -15.76 4.18
N LEU A 38 7.88 -14.76 3.30
CA LEU A 38 6.74 -13.84 3.35
C LEU A 38 5.40 -14.57 3.14
N VAL A 39 5.34 -15.53 2.22
CA VAL A 39 4.15 -16.35 1.98
C VAL A 39 3.83 -17.22 3.19
N GLU A 40 4.82 -17.95 3.72
CA GLU A 40 4.63 -18.84 4.89
C GLU A 40 4.22 -18.07 6.16
N ASN A 41 4.57 -16.79 6.27
CA ASN A 41 4.24 -15.93 7.42
C ASN A 41 3.03 -15.00 7.17
N SER A 42 2.28 -15.20 6.09
CA SER A 42 1.09 -14.39 5.76
C SER A 42 1.38 -12.88 5.69
N LEU A 43 2.52 -12.51 5.09
CA LEU A 43 2.96 -11.12 4.92
C LEU A 43 2.79 -10.59 3.51
N VAL A 44 2.25 -11.39 2.61
CA VAL A 44 1.82 -10.99 1.26
C VAL A 44 0.46 -10.28 1.29
N SER A 45 0.17 -9.43 0.31
CA SER A 45 -1.09 -8.68 0.26
C SER A 45 -2.26 -9.60 -0.12
N GLU A 46 -3.47 -9.31 0.39
CA GLU A 46 -4.68 -10.08 0.01
C GLU A 46 -4.97 -9.99 -1.49
N HIS A 47 -4.70 -8.82 -2.09
CA HIS A 47 -4.86 -8.61 -3.52
C HIS A 47 -3.93 -9.51 -4.32
N PHE A 48 -2.65 -9.55 -3.94
CA PHE A 48 -1.66 -10.41 -4.58
C PHE A 48 -2.03 -11.89 -4.43
N LEU A 49 -2.43 -12.33 -3.24
CA LEU A 49 -2.88 -13.71 -3.00
C LEU A 49 -4.06 -14.11 -3.87
N PHE A 50 -5.00 -13.20 -4.11
CA PHE A 50 -6.15 -13.45 -4.98
C PHE A 50 -5.71 -13.61 -6.44
N GLU A 51 -4.75 -12.80 -6.91
CA GLU A 51 -4.26 -12.87 -8.30
C GLU A 51 -3.36 -14.07 -8.56
N CYS A 52 -2.57 -14.52 -7.57
CA CYS A 52 -1.61 -15.62 -7.74
C CYS A 52 -2.06 -16.94 -7.09
N ALA A 53 -3.35 -17.12 -6.79
CA ALA A 53 -3.86 -18.31 -6.12
C ALA A 53 -3.49 -19.61 -6.86
N ASP A 54 -3.75 -19.68 -8.17
CA ASP A 54 -3.45 -20.86 -9.00
C ASP A 54 -1.94 -21.16 -9.10
N ASP A 55 -1.13 -20.09 -9.12
CA ASP A 55 0.33 -20.15 -9.16
C ASP A 55 0.91 -20.68 -7.85
N LEU A 56 0.44 -20.16 -6.72
CA LEU A 56 0.83 -20.64 -5.39
C LEU A 56 0.35 -22.07 -5.14
N ASP A 57 -0.83 -22.45 -5.64
CA ASP A 57 -1.30 -23.83 -5.53
C ASP A 57 -0.49 -24.78 -6.42
N SER A 58 -0.02 -24.31 -7.58
CA SER A 58 0.94 -25.06 -8.41
C SER A 58 2.29 -25.24 -7.71
N TYR A 59 2.78 -24.22 -7.01
CA TYR A 59 3.97 -24.32 -6.16
C TYR A 59 3.77 -25.31 -5.01
N LYS A 60 2.67 -25.20 -4.25
CA LYS A 60 2.34 -26.13 -3.15
C LYS A 60 2.19 -27.57 -3.61
N ALA A 61 1.67 -27.78 -4.82
CA ALA A 61 1.56 -29.10 -5.44
C ALA A 61 2.90 -29.64 -6.00
N GLY A 62 4.00 -28.88 -5.88
CA GLY A 62 5.31 -29.26 -6.38
C GLY A 62 5.43 -29.25 -7.91
N LYS A 63 4.49 -28.62 -8.62
CA LYS A 63 4.49 -28.58 -10.10
C LYS A 63 5.50 -27.58 -10.65
N LEU A 64 5.77 -26.51 -9.92
CA LEU A 64 6.76 -25.47 -10.26
C LEU A 64 7.57 -25.13 -9.02
N SER A 65 8.87 -24.89 -9.19
CA SER A 65 9.69 -24.29 -8.15
C SER A 65 9.34 -22.79 -8.00
N LEU A 66 9.59 -22.23 -6.82
CA LEU A 66 9.34 -20.81 -6.58
C LEU A 66 10.20 -19.87 -7.46
N PRO A 67 11.50 -20.16 -7.73
CA PRO A 67 12.29 -19.42 -8.72
C PRO A 67 11.66 -19.40 -10.12
N ALA A 68 11.19 -20.56 -10.60
CA ALA A 68 10.53 -20.66 -11.90
C ALA A 68 9.22 -19.86 -11.93
N LEU A 69 8.46 -19.88 -10.82
CA LEU A 69 7.24 -19.10 -10.69
C LEU A 69 7.52 -17.59 -10.68
N LEU A 70 8.56 -17.15 -9.98
CA LEU A 70 9.02 -15.75 -9.97
C LEU A 70 9.26 -15.24 -11.39
N TRP A 71 9.98 -16.00 -12.21
CA TRP A 71 10.21 -15.62 -13.60
C TRP A 71 8.94 -15.65 -14.45
N LYS A 72 8.17 -16.73 -14.35
CA LYS A 72 7.01 -16.96 -15.23
C LYS A 72 5.85 -16.01 -14.95
N ALA A 73 5.56 -15.76 -13.67
CA ALA A 73 4.35 -15.05 -13.24
C ALA A 73 4.66 -13.63 -12.74
N TRP A 74 5.85 -13.39 -12.17
CA TRP A 74 6.15 -12.15 -11.43
C TRP A 74 7.36 -11.38 -11.98
N ASP A 75 7.78 -11.65 -13.22
CA ASP A 75 8.89 -10.94 -13.91
C ASP A 75 10.22 -10.95 -13.11
N GLY A 76 10.42 -11.99 -12.28
CA GLY A 76 11.57 -12.10 -11.37
C GLY A 76 11.63 -10.98 -10.33
N CYS A 77 10.52 -10.31 -10.02
CA CYS A 77 10.47 -9.13 -9.17
C CYS A 77 9.97 -9.44 -7.76
N LEU A 78 10.48 -8.67 -6.79
CA LEU A 78 9.85 -8.46 -5.48
C LEU A 78 9.43 -6.99 -5.39
N ALA A 79 8.12 -6.72 -5.32
CA ALA A 79 7.56 -5.38 -5.35
C ALA A 79 6.62 -5.10 -4.18
N GLU A 80 6.41 -3.82 -3.89
CA GLU A 80 5.62 -3.33 -2.76
C GLU A 80 4.16 -3.76 -2.79
N ASP A 81 3.54 -3.84 -3.97
CA ASP A 81 2.16 -4.27 -4.19
C ASP A 81 1.91 -5.77 -3.90
N MET A 82 2.97 -6.58 -3.97
CA MET A 82 2.92 -8.00 -3.60
C MET A 82 2.75 -8.22 -2.09
N LEU A 83 3.10 -7.22 -1.27
CA LEU A 83 3.22 -7.36 0.18
C LEU A 83 2.13 -6.61 0.95
N SER A 84 1.76 -7.15 2.10
CA SER A 84 0.92 -6.44 3.06
C SER A 84 1.65 -5.22 3.63
N ASP A 85 0.94 -4.28 4.27
CA ASP A 85 1.56 -3.14 4.96
C ASP A 85 2.67 -3.59 5.93
N LYS A 86 2.42 -4.68 6.68
CA LYS A 86 3.40 -5.26 7.62
C LYS A 86 4.57 -5.92 6.89
N GLY A 87 4.30 -6.64 5.79
CA GLY A 87 5.34 -7.25 4.95
C GLY A 87 6.27 -6.20 4.35
N ASN A 88 5.70 -5.12 3.81
CA ASN A 88 6.45 -3.98 3.29
C ASN A 88 7.29 -3.28 4.36
N ALA A 89 6.71 -3.09 5.55
CA ALA A 89 7.41 -2.51 6.68
C ALA A 89 8.65 -3.33 7.06
N PHE A 90 8.52 -4.65 7.13
CA PHE A 90 9.64 -5.54 7.40
C PHE A 90 10.64 -5.62 6.24
N ALA A 91 10.17 -5.71 4.98
CA ALA A 91 11.04 -5.75 3.81
C ALA A 91 11.92 -4.51 3.69
N ARG A 92 11.38 -3.31 3.96
CA ARG A 92 12.16 -2.05 3.97
C ARG A 92 13.24 -2.00 5.05
N ASP A 93 13.07 -2.71 6.15
CA ASP A 93 14.03 -2.75 7.25
C ASP A 93 15.10 -3.83 7.01
N TYR A 94 14.65 -5.02 6.60
CA TYR A 94 15.49 -6.22 6.57
C TYR A 94 16.06 -6.54 5.18
N PHE A 95 15.27 -6.40 4.11
CA PHE A 95 15.66 -6.77 2.74
C PHE A 95 16.40 -5.65 1.97
N ASP A 96 16.29 -4.40 2.43
CA ASP A 96 16.92 -3.24 1.80
C ASP A 96 18.44 -3.41 1.60
N TYR A 97 18.93 -3.18 0.38
CA TYR A 97 20.34 -3.38 0.02
C TYR A 97 21.32 -2.42 0.73
N LYS A 98 20.84 -1.28 1.24
CA LYS A 98 21.69 -0.25 1.84
C LYS A 98 21.75 -0.35 3.36
N ARG A 99 20.64 -0.72 3.99
CA ARG A 99 20.47 -0.70 5.46
C ARG A 99 20.10 -2.05 6.03
N GLY A 100 19.50 -2.93 5.24
CA GLY A 100 19.06 -4.24 5.67
C GLY A 100 20.20 -5.24 5.81
N THR A 101 19.94 -6.29 6.58
CA THR A 101 20.93 -7.36 6.84
C THR A 101 20.62 -8.65 6.12
N TYR A 102 19.53 -8.73 5.34
CA TYR A 102 19.08 -9.96 4.68
C TYR A 102 20.19 -10.65 3.87
N LEU A 103 20.87 -9.92 2.97
CA LEU A 103 21.93 -10.51 2.15
C LEU A 103 23.14 -10.94 2.98
N THR A 104 23.43 -10.23 4.07
CA THR A 104 24.51 -10.61 5.00
C THR A 104 24.15 -11.90 5.73
N ASP A 105 22.91 -12.03 6.19
CA ASP A 105 22.41 -13.23 6.86
C ASP A 105 22.33 -14.41 5.89
N LEU A 106 21.88 -14.19 4.65
CA LEU A 106 21.90 -15.16 3.57
C LEU A 106 23.32 -15.67 3.32
N GLN A 107 24.28 -14.76 3.15
CA GLN A 107 25.69 -15.09 2.91
C GLN A 107 26.28 -15.89 4.07
N LYS A 108 26.14 -15.40 5.31
CA LYS A 108 26.67 -16.09 6.51
C LYS A 108 26.04 -17.45 6.75
N THR A 109 24.79 -17.64 6.36
CA THR A 109 24.06 -18.88 6.64
C THR A 109 24.33 -19.94 5.58
N LEU A 110 24.49 -19.56 4.31
CA LEU A 110 24.45 -20.49 3.19
C LEU A 110 25.69 -20.46 2.27
N CYS A 111 26.56 -19.44 2.36
CA CYS A 111 27.65 -19.24 1.41
C CYS A 111 29.00 -19.86 1.81
N ASP A 112 29.14 -20.48 2.98
CA ASP A 112 30.43 -20.91 3.54
C ASP A 112 31.33 -21.74 2.59
N LYS A 113 30.72 -22.57 1.73
CA LYS A 113 31.43 -23.46 0.80
C LYS A 113 31.24 -23.08 -0.67
N LEU A 114 30.72 -21.88 -0.92
CA LEU A 114 30.34 -21.41 -2.23
C LEU A 114 31.20 -20.20 -2.62
N PRO A 115 31.48 -19.98 -3.92
CA PRO A 115 32.26 -18.83 -4.36
C PRO A 115 31.64 -17.49 -3.93
N ASN A 116 30.32 -17.36 -4.06
CA ASN A 116 29.54 -16.19 -3.68
C ASN A 116 28.05 -16.55 -3.52
N THR A 117 27.24 -15.56 -3.18
CA THR A 117 25.80 -15.73 -2.91
C THR A 117 24.99 -16.19 -4.11
N TYR A 118 25.43 -15.94 -5.34
CA TYR A 118 24.72 -16.43 -6.53
C TYR A 118 24.80 -17.93 -6.67
N HIS A 119 25.79 -18.59 -6.08
CA HIS A 119 25.93 -20.04 -6.15
C HIS A 119 25.03 -20.78 -5.15
N ILE A 120 24.23 -20.06 -4.34
CA ILE A 120 23.35 -20.69 -3.36
C ILE A 120 22.17 -21.34 -4.10
N PRO A 121 22.03 -22.68 -4.06
CA PRO A 121 20.91 -23.33 -4.72
C PRO A 121 19.63 -23.18 -3.90
N PHE A 122 18.49 -23.02 -4.57
CA PHE A 122 17.18 -23.00 -3.94
C PHE A 122 16.73 -24.44 -3.59
N THR A 123 17.11 -24.90 -2.39
CA THR A 123 16.80 -26.25 -1.89
C THR A 123 16.10 -26.21 -0.53
N GLU A 124 15.41 -27.30 -0.19
CA GLU A 124 14.76 -27.42 1.12
C GLU A 124 15.77 -27.40 2.28
N GLU A 125 16.95 -28.00 2.10
CA GLU A 125 18.02 -27.97 3.11
C GLU A 125 18.47 -26.53 3.41
N ASN A 126 18.73 -25.73 2.37
CA ASN A 126 19.10 -24.33 2.52
C ASN A 126 17.97 -23.51 3.13
N TRP A 127 16.72 -23.81 2.76
CA TRP A 127 15.55 -23.18 3.35
C TRP A 127 15.46 -23.43 4.86
N LEU A 128 15.58 -24.68 5.30
CA LEU A 128 15.50 -25.05 6.72
C LEU A 128 16.60 -24.40 7.56
N ARG A 129 17.76 -24.09 6.96
CA ARG A 129 18.85 -23.37 7.62
C ARG A 129 18.60 -21.87 7.70
N LEU A 130 18.07 -21.26 6.63
CA LEU A 130 17.86 -19.82 6.55
C LEU A 130 16.61 -19.35 7.30
N LYS A 131 15.53 -20.13 7.25
CA LYS A 131 14.24 -19.81 7.88
C LYS A 131 14.37 -19.35 9.35
N PRO A 132 15.05 -20.08 10.25
CA PRO A 132 15.15 -19.66 11.65
C PRO A 132 15.87 -18.32 11.83
N VAL A 133 16.80 -17.98 10.94
CA VAL A 133 17.50 -16.69 10.97
C VAL A 133 16.52 -15.55 10.62
N ILE A 134 15.72 -15.72 9.56
CA ILE A 134 14.71 -14.72 9.19
C ILE A 134 13.63 -14.62 10.28
N ASP A 135 13.20 -15.75 10.86
CA ASP A 135 12.25 -15.78 11.97
C ASP A 135 12.78 -14.94 13.16
N GLU A 136 14.05 -15.13 13.56
CA GLU A 136 14.67 -14.37 14.65
C GLU A 136 14.71 -12.87 14.34
N ARG A 137 15.12 -12.49 13.12
CA ARG A 137 15.15 -11.10 12.66
C ARG A 137 13.78 -10.46 12.71
N TYR A 138 12.75 -11.17 12.26
CA TYR A 138 11.38 -10.69 12.29
C TYR A 138 10.83 -10.56 13.72
N GLN A 139 11.16 -11.48 14.61
CA GLN A 139 10.76 -11.39 16.02
C GLN A 139 11.47 -10.24 16.75
N ALA A 140 12.73 -9.99 16.44
CA ALA A 140 13.47 -8.84 16.96
C ALA A 140 12.88 -7.52 16.44
N TRP A 141 12.61 -7.44 15.13
CA TRP A 141 11.98 -6.30 14.48
C TRP A 141 10.62 -5.95 15.12
N GLN A 142 9.77 -6.94 15.37
CA GLN A 142 8.47 -6.74 16.02
C GLN A 142 8.55 -6.19 17.45
N LYS A 143 9.69 -6.36 18.14
CA LYS A 143 9.91 -5.89 19.52
C LYS A 143 10.57 -4.52 19.56
N SER A 144 11.02 -3.96 18.43
CA SER A 144 11.72 -2.69 18.38
C SER A 144 10.75 -1.50 18.57
N PRO A 145 10.87 -0.70 19.64
CA PRO A 145 9.97 0.42 19.92
C PRO A 145 10.09 1.58 18.91
N GLU A 146 11.22 1.68 18.20
CA GLU A 146 11.46 2.73 17.19
C GLU A 146 10.67 2.50 15.89
N LEU A 147 10.04 1.33 15.73
CA LEU A 147 9.33 0.92 14.52
C LEU A 147 7.84 0.69 14.76
N VAL A 148 7.24 1.41 15.72
CA VAL A 148 5.80 1.68 15.70
C VAL A 148 5.54 2.49 14.44
N HIS A 149 5.39 1.80 13.30
CA HIS A 149 4.89 2.40 12.07
C HIS A 149 3.60 3.12 12.45
N GLN A 150 3.59 4.44 12.32
CA GLN A 150 2.34 5.17 12.35
C GLN A 150 1.42 4.44 11.37
N PRO A 151 0.32 3.83 11.83
CA PRO A 151 -0.58 3.16 10.92
C PRO A 151 -0.97 4.21 9.88
N LEU A 152 -0.80 3.88 8.59
CA LEU A 152 -1.29 4.72 7.50
C LEU A 152 -2.69 5.16 7.90
N THR A 153 -2.92 6.47 7.91
CA THR A 153 -4.22 6.99 8.29
C THR A 153 -5.27 6.35 7.38
N PHE A 154 -6.50 6.20 7.85
CA PHE A 154 -7.57 5.57 7.07
C PHE A 154 -7.70 6.15 5.64
N LEU A 155 -7.34 7.42 5.45
CA LEU A 155 -7.32 8.12 4.15
C LEU A 155 -6.13 7.77 3.26
N GLU A 156 -4.99 7.41 3.84
CA GLU A 156 -3.82 6.94 3.09
C GLU A 156 -3.98 5.50 2.62
N ARG A 157 -4.69 4.66 3.40
CA ARG A 157 -5.06 3.29 2.99
C ARG A 157 -6.10 3.22 1.87
N HIS A 158 -6.88 4.29 1.68
CA HIS A 158 -7.96 4.32 0.71
C HIS A 158 -7.91 5.62 -0.10
N PRO A 159 -7.05 5.71 -1.14
CA PRO A 159 -6.85 6.93 -1.91
C PRO A 159 -8.15 7.45 -2.57
N PHE A 160 -9.14 6.59 -2.82
CA PHE A 160 -10.46 6.99 -3.29
C PHE A 160 -11.29 7.77 -2.25
N LEU A 161 -11.06 7.55 -0.95
CA LEU A 161 -11.69 8.30 0.15
C LEU A 161 -11.03 9.67 0.40
N ARG A 162 -9.82 9.87 -0.11
CA ARG A 162 -9.11 11.17 -0.04
C ARG A 162 -9.92 12.28 -0.72
N GLY A 163 -10.59 11.96 -1.84
CA GLY A 163 -11.51 12.87 -2.53
C GLY A 163 -12.77 13.20 -1.72
N LEU A 164 -13.33 12.21 -1.01
CA LEU A 164 -14.53 12.36 -0.16
C LEU A 164 -14.26 13.14 1.12
N ALA A 165 -13.10 12.93 1.76
CA ALA A 165 -12.70 13.68 2.95
C ALA A 165 -12.41 15.15 2.64
N THR A 166 -11.83 15.45 1.48
CA THR A 166 -11.61 16.84 1.03
C THR A 166 -12.94 17.55 0.78
N THR A 167 -13.92 16.87 0.16
CA THR A 167 -15.26 17.44 -0.05
C THR A 167 -16.04 17.65 1.26
N LEU A 168 -15.98 16.70 2.20
CA LEU A 168 -16.63 16.85 3.51
C LEU A 168 -15.94 17.89 4.42
N GLY A 169 -14.60 17.98 4.38
CA GLY A 169 -13.83 18.98 5.11
C GLY A 169 -14.09 20.42 4.62
N ILE A 170 -14.26 20.62 3.31
CA ILE A 170 -14.66 21.91 2.73
C ILE A 170 -16.07 22.30 3.17
N VAL A 171 -17.01 21.35 3.26
CA VAL A 171 -18.39 21.61 3.72
C VAL A 171 -18.46 21.93 5.21
N ALA A 172 -17.57 21.34 6.04
CA ALA A 172 -17.51 21.61 7.48
C ALA A 172 -16.81 22.93 7.84
N PHE A 173 -15.91 23.44 6.99
CA PHE A 173 -15.23 24.73 7.20
C PHE A 173 -16.01 25.95 6.68
N PHE A 174 -16.92 25.75 5.73
CA PHE A 174 -17.69 26.84 5.12
C PHE A 174 -18.65 27.61 6.08
N PRO A 175 -19.25 27.02 7.14
CA PRO A 175 -20.09 27.78 8.06
C PRO A 175 -19.30 28.52 9.17
N PHE A 176 -18.06 28.14 9.47
CA PHE A 176 -17.27 28.82 10.52
C PHE A 176 -16.53 30.06 10.01
N GLY A 177 -15.98 30.02 8.79
CA GLY A 177 -15.25 31.17 8.22
C GLY A 177 -16.12 32.41 7.99
N TYR A 178 -17.36 32.21 7.53
CA TYR A 178 -18.29 33.32 7.27
C TYR A 178 -18.85 33.93 8.55
N GLY A 179 -19.11 33.12 9.58
CA GLY A 179 -19.54 33.60 10.91
C GLY A 179 -18.49 34.51 11.56
N LEU A 180 -17.21 34.15 11.46
CA LEU A 180 -16.11 34.97 11.96
C LEU A 180 -15.95 36.28 11.17
N LEU A 181 -16.11 36.25 9.85
CA LEU A 181 -16.03 37.44 8.99
C LEU A 181 -17.15 38.46 9.31
N VAL A 182 -18.38 37.97 9.53
CA VAL A 182 -19.52 38.81 9.92
C VAL A 182 -19.32 39.39 11.33
N ALA A 183 -18.80 38.60 12.27
CA ALA A 183 -18.51 39.06 13.62
C ALA A 183 -17.40 40.12 13.65
N VAL A 184 -16.34 39.94 12.85
CA VAL A 184 -15.23 40.90 12.72
C VAL A 184 -15.72 42.19 12.06
N HIS A 185 -16.57 42.11 11.02
CA HIS A 185 -17.13 43.31 10.38
C HIS A 185 -18.04 44.10 11.33
N ALA A 186 -18.93 43.41 12.07
CA ALA A 186 -19.78 44.04 13.07
C ALA A 186 -18.97 44.67 14.22
N ALA A 187 -17.89 44.01 14.67
CA ALA A 187 -16.99 44.56 15.68
C ALA A 187 -16.22 45.79 15.18
N MET A 188 -15.82 45.81 13.89
CA MET A 188 -15.19 46.98 13.26
C MET A 188 -16.15 48.17 13.12
N GLU A 189 -17.43 47.95 12.81
CA GLU A 189 -18.43 49.03 12.77
C GLU A 189 -18.67 49.66 14.15
N ILE A 190 -18.72 48.83 15.21
CA ILE A 190 -18.86 49.31 16.60
C ILE A 190 -17.62 50.12 17.02
N ALA A 191 -16.43 49.71 16.60
CA ALA A 191 -15.17 50.38 16.93
C ALA A 191 -14.96 51.72 16.18
N VAL A 192 -15.55 51.89 14.99
CA VAL A 192 -15.33 53.06 14.12
C VAL A 192 -16.43 54.12 14.24
N GLY A 193 -17.56 53.81 14.90
CA GLY A 193 -18.55 54.81 15.32
C GLY A 193 -19.22 55.58 14.17
N ALA A 194 -19.35 54.99 12.98
CA ALA A 194 -20.00 55.62 11.84
C ALA A 194 -21.46 55.14 11.71
N PRO A 195 -22.46 56.05 11.65
CA PRO A 195 -23.80 55.69 11.25
C PRO A 195 -23.93 55.87 9.73
N SER A 196 -24.02 54.78 8.98
CA SER A 196 -24.51 54.86 7.60
C SER A 196 -25.31 53.63 7.18
N ALA A 197 -26.55 53.91 6.80
CA ALA A 197 -27.55 53.02 6.25
C ALA A 197 -27.01 51.99 5.25
N VAL A 198 -27.01 50.71 5.63
CA VAL A 198 -26.95 49.57 4.70
C VAL A 198 -28.09 48.61 5.07
N ALA A 199 -28.78 48.14 4.02
CA ALA A 199 -30.10 47.52 4.04
C ALA A 199 -30.29 46.41 5.09
N ARG A 200 -31.44 46.43 5.78
CA ARG A 200 -31.93 45.25 6.49
C ARG A 200 -31.89 44.06 5.53
N PRO A 201 -31.35 42.90 5.93
CA PRO A 201 -31.34 41.73 5.07
C PRO A 201 -32.80 41.41 4.73
N SER A 202 -33.15 41.51 3.45
CA SER A 202 -34.47 41.09 2.98
C SER A 202 -34.66 39.61 3.33
N GLU A 203 -35.89 39.24 3.71
CA GLU A 203 -36.29 37.85 4.06
C GLU A 203 -35.94 36.81 2.97
N THR A 204 -35.56 37.27 1.78
CA THR A 204 -35.01 36.46 0.69
C THR A 204 -33.66 35.81 1.01
N TRP A 205 -32.82 36.43 1.86
CA TRP A 205 -31.49 35.90 2.18
C TRP A 205 -31.52 34.82 3.28
N SER A 206 -32.47 34.88 4.20
CA SER A 206 -32.70 33.81 5.18
C SER A 206 -33.30 32.57 4.53
N SER A 207 -34.25 32.73 3.61
CA SER A 207 -34.85 31.63 2.84
C SER A 207 -33.84 30.93 1.90
N LEU A 208 -32.94 31.67 1.24
CA LEU A 208 -31.83 31.08 0.47
C LEU A 208 -30.83 30.31 1.36
N ARG A 209 -30.55 30.80 2.58
CA ARG A 209 -29.68 30.11 3.55
C ARG A 209 -30.29 28.81 4.08
N PHE A 210 -31.60 28.79 4.38
CA PHE A 210 -32.30 27.57 4.76
C PHE A 210 -32.39 26.57 3.60
N GLY A 211 -32.61 27.05 2.37
CA GLY A 211 -32.59 26.21 1.17
C GLY A 211 -31.25 25.52 0.95
N LEU A 212 -30.13 26.22 1.06
CA LEU A 212 -28.80 25.62 0.88
C LEU A 212 -28.44 24.61 1.98
N LEU A 213 -28.82 24.88 3.23
CA LEU A 213 -28.59 23.98 4.38
C LEU A 213 -29.44 22.71 4.29
N LEU A 214 -30.67 22.81 3.78
CA LEU A 214 -31.55 21.65 3.60
C LEU A 214 -31.13 20.77 2.41
N MET A 215 -30.50 21.35 1.38
CA MET A 215 -30.08 20.61 0.17
C MET A 215 -28.74 19.88 0.32
N ALA A 216 -27.87 20.32 1.25
CA ALA A 216 -26.59 19.69 1.53
C ALA A 216 -26.70 18.18 1.91
N PRO A 217 -27.60 17.75 2.82
CA PRO A 217 -27.76 16.33 3.13
C PRO A 217 -28.29 15.51 1.94
N PHE A 218 -29.12 16.09 1.06
CA PHE A 218 -29.59 15.41 -0.15
C PHE A 218 -28.49 15.22 -1.19
N ALA A 219 -27.60 16.20 -1.35
CA ALA A 219 -26.45 16.09 -2.25
C ALA A 219 -25.46 15.00 -1.77
N VAL A 220 -25.23 14.91 -0.45
CA VAL A 220 -24.41 13.85 0.16
C VAL A 220 -25.09 12.48 -0.02
N ALA A 221 -26.39 12.36 0.29
CA ALA A 221 -27.12 11.11 0.10
C ALA A 221 -27.12 10.64 -1.36
N LEU A 222 -27.31 11.55 -2.32
CA LEU A 222 -27.24 11.26 -3.75
C LEU A 222 -25.84 10.79 -4.17
N SER A 223 -24.79 11.44 -3.67
CA SER A 223 -23.40 11.02 -3.95
C SER A 223 -23.08 9.61 -3.43
N VAL A 224 -23.59 9.25 -2.24
CA VAL A 224 -23.45 7.91 -1.65
C VAL A 224 -24.24 6.88 -2.46
N LEU A 225 -25.46 7.19 -2.87
CA LEU A 225 -26.28 6.31 -3.71
C LEU A 225 -25.65 6.06 -5.08
N LEU A 226 -25.07 7.10 -5.71
CA LEU A 226 -24.34 6.97 -6.97
C LEU A 226 -23.08 6.12 -6.81
N ALA A 227 -22.34 6.27 -5.70
CA ALA A 227 -21.18 5.44 -5.40
C ALA A 227 -21.59 3.96 -5.21
N ILE A 228 -22.66 3.68 -4.46
CA ILE A 228 -23.20 2.32 -4.28
C ILE A 228 -23.67 1.75 -5.62
N ALA A 229 -24.36 2.54 -6.44
CA ALA A 229 -24.81 2.12 -7.76
C ALA A 229 -23.64 1.81 -8.71
N PHE A 230 -22.56 2.60 -8.65
CA PHE A 230 -21.33 2.35 -9.41
C PHE A 230 -20.65 1.05 -8.99
N VAL A 231 -20.51 0.82 -7.68
CA VAL A 231 -19.95 -0.44 -7.14
C VAL A 231 -20.79 -1.63 -7.57
N ARG A 232 -22.13 -1.56 -7.43
CA ARG A 232 -23.04 -2.63 -7.87
C ARG A 232 -22.97 -2.89 -9.37
N ARG A 233 -22.89 -1.84 -10.19
CA ARG A 233 -22.76 -1.96 -11.65
C ARG A 233 -21.44 -2.65 -12.02
N ARG A 234 -20.36 -2.36 -11.30
CA ARG A 234 -19.04 -2.97 -11.54
C ARG A 234 -18.98 -4.43 -11.11
N ILE A 235 -19.69 -4.81 -10.04
CA ILE A 235 -19.86 -6.21 -9.63
C ILE A 235 -20.69 -6.98 -10.68
N ARG A 236 -21.81 -6.41 -11.15
CA ARG A 236 -22.68 -7.02 -12.16
C ARG A 236 -22.03 -7.13 -13.54
N SER A 237 -21.20 -6.16 -13.94
CA SER A 237 -20.46 -6.27 -15.21
C SER A 237 -19.42 -7.39 -15.19
N ARG A 238 -18.86 -7.70 -14.02
CA ARG A 238 -17.93 -8.83 -13.85
C ARG A 238 -18.65 -10.18 -13.87
N SER A 239 -19.87 -10.28 -13.32
CA SER A 239 -20.66 -11.52 -13.38
C SER A 239 -21.20 -11.86 -14.77
N LEU A 240 -21.25 -10.89 -15.68
CA LEU A 240 -21.70 -11.08 -17.07
C LEU A 240 -20.55 -11.37 -18.05
N GLN A 241 -19.29 -11.32 -17.59
CA GLN A 241 -18.10 -11.67 -18.37
C GLN A 241 -17.61 -13.10 -18.08
N THR A 242 -18.26 -13.80 -17.15
CA THR A 242 -17.93 -15.15 -16.69
C THR A 242 -18.91 -16.22 -17.20
N ASP A 243 -19.80 -15.86 -18.14
CA ASP A 243 -20.68 -16.78 -18.88
C ASP A 243 -20.28 -16.83 -20.36
#